data_AF-A0A2N4SXR0-F1
#
_entry.id   AF-A0A2N4SXR0-F1
#
_cell.length_a   1.000
_cell.length_b   1.000
_cell.length_c   1.000
_cell.angle_alpha   90.00
_cell.angle_beta   90.00
_cell.angle_gamma   90.00
#
_symmetry.space_group_name_H-M   'P 1'
#
loop_
_entity.id
_entity.type
_entity.pdbx_description
1 polymer ?
#
loop_
_entity_poly.entity_id
_entity_poly.type
_entity_poly.pdbx_seq_one_letter_code
_entity_poly.pdbx_strand_id
1 'polypeptide(L)'
;MPFEVFDKRMTPLAKAPSVTIQKRGVISLNKAAHNLVDNAETVELLYDPDRKVMALRATDDSSPHAYAVRSGSKRGPGQAIVSATAFTAHYGIDTTTTRRWKPFVEDGMLCVDLTTEGTVITGNRTKTQPPLQPTEATESAEDIDAVAVQEEPASDDITGAF
;
A
#
# COMPACT_ATOMS: atom_id res chain seq x y z
N MET A 1 -14.95 -42.50 -30.81
CA MET A 1 -14.54 -42.04 -29.46
C MET A 1 -15.33 -40.78 -29.17
N PRO A 2 -16.13 -40.70 -28.08
CA PRO A 2 -16.91 -39.50 -27.79
C PRO A 2 -16.03 -38.44 -27.12
N PHE A 3 -16.07 -37.20 -27.62
CA PHE A 3 -15.45 -36.06 -26.95
C PHE A 3 -16.32 -35.63 -25.77
N GLU A 4 -15.71 -35.41 -24.61
CA GLU A 4 -16.38 -34.95 -23.41
C GLU A 4 -16.46 -33.42 -23.41
N VAL A 5 -17.66 -32.88 -23.16
CA VAL A 5 -17.90 -31.43 -23.14
C VAL A 5 -17.43 -30.86 -21.81
N PHE A 6 -16.37 -30.05 -21.85
CA PHE A 6 -15.86 -29.35 -20.68
C PHE A 6 -16.88 -28.31 -20.18
N ASP A 7 -17.57 -28.61 -19.07
CA ASP A 7 -18.49 -27.68 -18.43
C ASP A 7 -17.72 -26.61 -17.65
N LYS A 8 -17.55 -25.46 -18.29
CA LYS A 8 -16.90 -24.26 -17.75
C LYS A 8 -17.55 -23.74 -16.46
N ARG A 9 -18.72 -24.24 -16.05
CA ARG A 9 -19.40 -23.89 -14.78
C ARG A 9 -18.81 -24.61 -13.56
N MET A 10 -18.02 -25.67 -13.75
CA MET A 10 -17.34 -26.36 -12.66
C MET A 10 -15.96 -25.78 -12.33
N THR A 11 -15.45 -24.83 -13.12
CA THR A 11 -14.22 -24.13 -12.74
C THR A 11 -14.52 -23.22 -11.55
N PRO A 12 -13.91 -23.42 -10.36
CA PRO A 12 -14.12 -22.52 -9.24
C PRO A 12 -13.59 -21.14 -9.63
N LEU A 13 -14.49 -20.27 -10.09
CA LEU A 13 -14.17 -18.91 -10.52
C LEU A 13 -13.84 -18.00 -9.31
N ALA A 14 -14.06 -18.50 -8.10
CA ALA A 14 -13.66 -17.86 -6.86
C ALA A 14 -12.13 -17.99 -6.69
N LYS A 15 -11.43 -16.92 -7.09
CA LYS A 15 -10.00 -16.76 -6.78
C LYS A 15 -9.82 -16.85 -5.26
N ALA A 16 -9.00 -17.80 -4.80
CA ALA A 16 -8.75 -18.01 -3.37
C ALA A 16 -8.43 -16.68 -2.66
N PRO A 17 -8.93 -16.46 -1.43
CA PRO A 17 -8.66 -15.23 -0.68
C PRO A 17 -7.16 -15.05 -0.54
N SER A 18 -6.67 -13.84 -0.81
CA SER A 18 -5.25 -13.53 -0.69
C SER A 18 -5.04 -12.10 -0.23
N VAL A 19 -4.07 -11.95 0.67
CA VAL A 19 -3.61 -10.67 1.22
C VAL A 19 -2.19 -10.47 0.75
N THR A 20 -1.90 -9.29 0.23
CA THR A 20 -0.55 -8.93 -0.23
C THR A 20 -0.11 -7.67 0.50
N ILE A 21 0.98 -7.79 1.26
CA ILE A 21 1.66 -6.63 1.87
C ILE A 21 2.70 -6.19 0.85
N GLN A 22 2.56 -4.95 0.39
CA GLN A 22 3.43 -4.33 -0.58
C GLN A 22 4.50 -3.52 0.12
N LYS A 23 5.44 -3.02 -0.67
CA LYS A 23 6.44 -2.07 -0.21
C LYS A 23 5.77 -0.86 0.45
N ARG A 24 6.41 -0.31 1.49
CA ARG A 24 5.94 0.86 2.25
C ARG A 24 4.66 0.62 3.09
N GLY A 25 4.33 -0.64 3.37
CA GLY A 25 3.21 -0.98 4.26
C GLY A 25 1.82 -0.78 3.67
N VAL A 26 1.69 -0.86 2.34
CA VAL A 26 0.38 -0.87 1.69
C VAL A 26 -0.13 -2.31 1.66
N ILE A 27 -1.31 -2.54 2.24
CA ILE A 27 -1.96 -3.86 2.24
C ILE A 27 -2.98 -3.88 1.11
N SER A 28 -3.01 -4.98 0.37
CA SER A 28 -3.96 -5.16 -0.72
C SER A 28 -4.65 -6.52 -0.63
N LEU A 29 -5.98 -6.49 -0.69
CA LEU A 29 -6.90 -7.60 -0.51
C LEU A 29 -7.59 -7.87 -1.84
N ASN A 30 -7.65 -9.14 -2.26
CA ASN A 30 -8.51 -9.49 -3.40
C ASN A 30 -10.00 -9.47 -2.99
N LYS A 31 -10.90 -9.50 -3.97
CA LYS A 31 -12.35 -9.52 -3.74
C LYS A 31 -12.80 -10.63 -2.76
N ALA A 32 -12.20 -11.81 -2.85
CA ALA A 32 -12.54 -12.90 -1.93
C ALA A 32 -12.13 -12.59 -0.48
N ALA A 33 -10.97 -11.98 -0.24
CA ALA A 33 -10.55 -11.55 1.09
C ALA A 33 -11.37 -10.36 1.60
N HIS A 34 -11.76 -9.42 0.73
CA HIS A 34 -12.61 -8.29 1.11
C HIS A 34 -14.03 -8.74 1.50
N ASN A 35 -14.57 -9.75 0.80
CA ASN A 35 -15.84 -10.39 1.18
C ASN A 35 -15.79 -11.07 2.56
N LEU A 36 -14.63 -11.54 3.02
CA LEU A 36 -14.49 -12.14 4.35
C LEU A 36 -14.58 -11.11 5.48
N VAL A 37 -14.44 -9.82 5.15
CA VAL A 37 -14.59 -8.68 6.06
C VAL A 37 -15.87 -7.91 5.69
N ASP A 38 -16.89 -8.62 5.21
CA ASP A 38 -18.21 -8.09 4.84
C ASP A 38 -18.20 -6.91 3.85
N ASN A 39 -17.17 -6.82 3.00
CA ASN A 39 -16.94 -5.67 2.12
C ASN A 39 -16.86 -4.33 2.86
N ALA A 40 -16.38 -4.32 4.11
CA ALA A 40 -16.28 -3.12 4.93
C ALA A 40 -15.50 -2.00 4.22
N GLU A 41 -16.01 -0.78 4.35
CA GLU A 41 -15.36 0.45 3.86
C GLU A 41 -14.26 0.92 4.82
N THR A 42 -14.36 0.53 6.10
CA THR A 42 -13.41 0.84 7.16
C THR A 42 -13.05 -0.42 7.93
N VAL A 43 -11.76 -0.58 8.20
CA VAL A 43 -11.24 -1.74 8.94
C VAL A 43 -10.30 -1.30 10.04
N GLU A 44 -10.31 -2.03 11.15
CA GLU A 44 -9.34 -1.90 12.21
C GLU A 44 -8.20 -2.90 11.97
N LEU A 45 -6.96 -2.44 12.19
CA LEU A 45 -5.76 -3.25 12.06
C LEU A 45 -5.29 -3.66 13.46
N LEU A 46 -5.24 -4.96 13.71
CA LEU A 46 -4.78 -5.53 14.98
C LEU A 46 -3.49 -6.32 14.75
N TYR A 47 -2.62 -6.33 15.76
CA TYR A 47 -1.39 -7.10 15.76
C TYR A 47 -1.29 -7.91 17.05
N ASP A 48 -1.04 -9.20 16.91
CA ASP A 48 -0.66 -10.09 18.00
C ASP A 48 0.86 -10.26 17.99
N PRO A 49 1.58 -9.66 18.97
CA PRO A 49 3.04 -9.75 19.03
C PRO A 49 3.55 -11.14 19.43
N ASP A 50 2.75 -11.92 20.16
CA ASP A 50 3.13 -13.25 20.65
C ASP A 50 3.08 -14.26 19.50
N ARG A 51 2.01 -14.22 18.71
CA ARG A 51 1.83 -15.09 17.53
C ARG A 51 2.46 -14.50 16.26
N LYS A 52 2.84 -13.21 16.27
CA LYS A 52 3.22 -12.42 15.08
C LYS A 52 2.16 -12.51 13.97
N VAL A 53 0.90 -12.39 14.37
CA VAL A 53 -0.26 -12.44 13.47
C VAL A 53 -0.84 -11.04 13.33
N MET A 54 -1.08 -10.62 12.10
CA MET A 54 -1.84 -9.41 11.81
C MET A 54 -3.30 -9.79 11.56
N ALA A 55 -4.25 -9.05 12.12
CA ALA A 55 -5.67 -9.24 11.88
C ALA A 55 -6.32 -7.97 11.34
N LEU A 56 -7.32 -8.13 10.48
CA LEU A 56 -8.15 -7.07 9.95
C LEU A 56 -9.60 -7.34 10.34
N ARG A 57 -10.24 -6.36 10.96
CA ARG A 57 -11.63 -6.44 11.43
C ARG A 57 -12.46 -5.32 10.83
N ALA A 58 -13.69 -5.60 10.39
CA ALA A 58 -14.63 -4.56 10.01
C ALA A 58 -14.92 -3.65 11.23
N THR A 59 -14.88 -2.34 11.04
CA THR A 59 -15.21 -1.37 12.10
C THR A 59 -16.09 -0.26 11.52
N ASP A 60 -16.67 0.55 12.39
CA ASP A 60 -17.33 1.79 12.00
C ASP A 60 -16.31 2.93 11.77
N ASP A 61 -16.66 3.88 10.91
CA ASP A 61 -15.84 5.07 10.60
C ASP A 61 -15.68 6.02 11.80
N SER A 62 -16.56 5.91 12.81
CA SER A 62 -16.42 6.69 14.05
C SER A 62 -15.26 6.23 14.93
N SER A 63 -14.61 5.10 14.64
CA SER A 63 -13.49 4.61 15.46
C SER A 63 -12.19 5.38 15.13
N PRO A 64 -11.44 5.88 16.14
CA PRO A 64 -10.16 6.56 15.90
C PRO A 64 -9.08 5.64 15.31
N HIS A 65 -9.30 4.33 15.31
CA HIS A 65 -8.40 3.32 14.75
C HIS A 65 -8.91 2.74 13.43
N ALA A 66 -9.94 3.34 12.84
CA ALA A 66 -10.47 2.95 11.54
C ALA A 66 -9.52 3.34 10.40
N TYR A 67 -9.19 2.37 9.56
CA TYR A 67 -8.48 2.56 8.31
C TYR A 67 -9.44 2.42 7.14
N ALA A 68 -9.48 3.44 6.29
CA ALA A 68 -10.30 3.41 5.08
C ALA A 68 -9.78 2.38 4.06
N VAL A 69 -10.68 1.51 3.61
CA VAL A 69 -10.48 0.55 2.54
C VAL A 69 -10.83 1.21 1.21
N ARG A 70 -9.83 1.37 0.34
CA ARG A 70 -10.00 1.99 -0.97
C ARG A 70 -10.04 0.94 -2.06
N SER A 71 -10.90 1.13 -3.07
CA SER A 71 -10.84 0.30 -4.28
C SER A 71 -9.66 0.72 -5.16
N GLY A 72 -8.76 -0.22 -5.47
CA GLY A 72 -7.55 0.03 -6.27
C GLY A 72 -7.76 0.20 -7.77
N SER A 73 -8.94 -0.11 -8.31
CA SER A 73 -9.25 0.11 -9.74
C SER A 73 -10.74 0.31 -9.97
N LYS A 74 -11.09 1.34 -10.76
CA LYS A 74 -12.45 1.54 -11.29
C LYS A 74 -12.81 0.60 -12.45
N ARG A 75 -11.83 -0.11 -13.03
CA ARG A 75 -11.96 -0.85 -14.31
C ARG A 75 -11.46 -2.30 -14.28
N GLY A 76 -11.33 -2.92 -13.10
CA GLY A 76 -10.85 -4.30 -12.98
C GLY A 76 -11.44 -5.01 -11.76
N PRO A 77 -11.17 -6.32 -11.58
CA PRO A 77 -11.66 -7.07 -10.42
C PRO A 77 -11.20 -6.38 -9.14
N GLY A 78 -12.16 -5.81 -8.41
CA GLY A 78 -11.95 -4.91 -7.29
C GLY A 78 -10.93 -5.46 -6.30
N GLN A 79 -9.80 -4.77 -6.20
CA GLN A 79 -8.82 -4.97 -5.14
C GLN A 79 -9.08 -3.92 -4.07
N ALA A 80 -9.25 -4.35 -2.84
CA ALA A 80 -9.32 -3.45 -1.69
C ALA A 80 -7.89 -3.12 -1.23
N ILE A 81 -7.63 -1.85 -0.93
CA ILE A 81 -6.32 -1.34 -0.54
C ILE A 81 -6.46 -0.61 0.78
N VAL A 82 -5.57 -0.92 1.73
CA VAL A 82 -5.51 -0.30 3.05
C VAL A 82 -4.11 0.26 3.27
N SER A 83 -4.03 1.54 3.62
CA SER A 83 -2.77 2.23 3.90
C SER A 83 -2.32 1.95 5.34
N ALA A 84 -1.61 0.84 5.53
CA ALA A 84 -1.13 0.39 6.84
C ALA A 84 0.32 0.82 7.15
N THR A 85 0.83 1.88 6.51
CA THR A 85 2.23 2.32 6.66
C THR A 85 2.59 2.58 8.12
N ALA A 86 1.75 3.33 8.85
CA ALA A 86 1.98 3.62 10.27
C ALA A 86 1.97 2.34 11.11
N PHE A 87 1.03 1.43 10.85
CA PHE A 87 0.90 0.14 11.54
C PHE A 87 2.14 -0.73 11.32
N THR A 88 2.56 -0.94 10.06
CA THR A 88 3.74 -1.75 9.74
C THR A 88 5.03 -1.16 10.29
N ALA A 89 5.17 0.17 10.31
CA ALA A 89 6.31 0.84 10.92
C ALA A 89 6.31 0.72 12.44
N HIS A 90 5.14 0.84 13.08
CA HIS A 90 4.99 0.74 14.53
C HIS A 90 5.36 -0.64 15.07
N TYR A 91 4.92 -1.71 14.39
CA TYR A 91 5.18 -3.09 14.79
C TYR A 91 6.44 -3.70 14.15
N GLY A 92 7.21 -2.93 13.37
CA GLY A 92 8.46 -3.39 12.76
C GLY A 92 8.27 -4.51 11.72
N ILE A 93 7.14 -4.54 11.02
CA ILE A 93 6.86 -5.54 9.99
C ILE A 93 7.76 -5.28 8.78
N ASP A 94 8.51 -6.29 8.31
CA ASP A 94 9.35 -6.16 7.12
C ASP A 94 8.50 -5.96 5.86
N THR A 95 8.54 -4.75 5.33
CA THR A 95 7.87 -4.35 4.08
C THR A 95 8.87 -4.02 2.96
N THR A 96 10.11 -4.50 3.07
CA THR A 96 11.14 -4.28 2.02
C THR A 96 10.76 -4.95 0.69
N THR A 97 10.07 -6.08 0.77
CA THR A 97 9.64 -6.90 -0.36
C THR A 97 8.11 -7.04 -0.37
N THR A 98 7.52 -7.05 -1.56
CA THR A 98 6.10 -7.36 -1.70
C THR A 98 5.92 -8.85 -1.51
N ARG A 99 5.06 -9.25 -0.57
CA ARG A 99 4.78 -10.64 -0.24
C ARG A 99 3.29 -10.89 -0.17
N ARG A 100 2.87 -12.09 -0.56
CA ARG A 100 1.47 -12.54 -0.52
C ARG A 100 1.32 -13.69 0.46
N TRP A 101 0.28 -13.59 1.27
CA TRP A 101 -0.15 -14.61 2.21
C TRP A 101 -1.56 -15.10 1.90
N LYS A 102 -1.82 -16.32 2.33
CA LYS A 102 -3.18 -16.88 2.40
C LYS A 102 -3.76 -16.49 3.77
N PRO A 103 -4.79 -15.64 3.82
CA PRO A 103 -5.43 -15.32 5.09
C PRO A 103 -6.28 -16.49 5.58
N PHE A 104 -6.59 -16.46 6.86
CA PHE A 104 -7.58 -17.32 7.50
C PHE A 104 -8.52 -16.44 8.32
N VAL A 105 -9.74 -16.92 8.56
CA VAL A 105 -10.72 -16.22 9.40
C VAL A 105 -10.69 -16.83 10.79
N GLU A 106 -10.52 -16.00 11.81
CA GLU A 106 -10.55 -16.38 13.22
C GLU A 106 -11.44 -15.34 13.93
N ASP A 107 -12.50 -15.78 14.61
CA ASP A 107 -13.44 -14.91 15.34
C ASP A 107 -14.02 -13.72 14.54
N GLY A 108 -14.30 -13.94 13.25
CA GLY A 108 -14.83 -12.89 12.36
C GLY A 108 -13.78 -11.85 11.94
N MET A 109 -12.50 -12.09 12.22
CA MET A 109 -11.38 -11.26 11.80
C MET A 109 -10.57 -11.98 10.72
N LEU A 110 -10.10 -11.22 9.73
CA LEU A 110 -9.23 -11.73 8.69
C LEU A 110 -7.78 -11.70 9.18
N CYS A 111 -7.25 -12.86 9.54
CA CYS A 111 -5.92 -13.03 10.11
C CYS A 111 -4.89 -13.44 9.05
N VAL A 112 -3.67 -12.94 9.23
CA VAL A 112 -2.51 -13.21 8.39
C VAL A 112 -1.35 -13.55 9.31
N ASP A 113 -0.88 -14.78 9.21
CA ASP A 113 0.30 -15.25 9.91
C ASP A 113 1.57 -14.76 9.18
N LEU A 114 2.34 -13.89 9.86
CA LEU A 114 3.58 -13.34 9.34
C LEU A 114 4.79 -14.24 9.63
N THR A 115 4.63 -15.27 10.48
CA THR A 115 5.69 -16.27 10.72
C THR A 115 5.86 -17.21 9.52
N THR A 116 4.76 -17.47 8.80
CA THR A 116 4.79 -18.22 7.55
C THR A 116 5.46 -17.38 6.45
N GLU A 117 6.42 -17.98 5.74
CA GLU A 117 7.08 -17.33 4.60
C GLU A 117 6.07 -17.02 3.50
N GLY A 118 5.66 -15.74 3.40
CA GLY A 118 4.79 -15.27 2.34
C GLY A 118 5.44 -15.42 0.96
N THR A 119 4.64 -15.73 -0.06
CA THR A 119 5.12 -15.83 -1.44
C THR A 119 5.59 -14.46 -1.93
N VAL A 120 6.88 -14.33 -2.24
CA VAL A 120 7.45 -13.09 -2.76
C VAL A 120 6.86 -12.79 -4.14
N ILE A 121 6.28 -11.60 -4.29
CA ILE A 121 5.81 -11.09 -5.57
C ILE A 121 6.85 -10.10 -6.10
N THR A 122 7.67 -10.57 -7.03
CA THR A 122 8.52 -9.69 -7.83
C THR A 122 7.68 -9.05 -8.93
N GLY A 123 7.53 -7.73 -8.87
CA GLY A 123 7.03 -6.98 -10.01
C GLY A 123 8.13 -6.87 -11.07
N ASN A 124 7.77 -7.03 -12.35
CA ASN A 124 8.67 -6.87 -13.50
C ASN A 124 9.21 -5.42 -13.71
N ARG A 125 9.21 -4.59 -12.66
CA ARG A 125 9.80 -3.25 -12.62
C ARG A 125 11.08 -3.28 -11.81
N THR A 126 12.11 -3.93 -12.34
CA THR A 126 13.48 -3.46 -12.17
C THR A 126 13.59 -2.15 -12.93
N LYS A 127 13.21 -1.02 -12.29
CA LYS A 127 13.82 0.24 -12.68
C LYS A 127 15.26 0.14 -12.21
N THR A 128 16.17 -0.02 -13.16
CA THR A 128 17.60 0.26 -13.04
C THR A 128 17.80 1.47 -12.12
N GLN A 129 18.37 1.25 -10.94
CA GLN A 129 18.97 2.31 -10.15
C GLN A 129 20.39 2.48 -10.71
N PRO A 130 20.77 3.66 -11.26
CA PRO A 130 22.17 3.95 -11.53
C PRO A 130 22.93 3.95 -10.19
N PRO A 131 24.20 3.49 -10.14
CA PRO A 131 24.96 3.48 -8.91
C PRO A 131 25.11 4.89 -8.35
N LEU A 132 24.76 5.06 -7.07
CA LEU A 132 25.11 6.24 -6.29
C LEU A 132 26.64 6.32 -6.22
N GLN A 133 27.23 7.30 -6.90
CA GLN A 133 28.61 7.70 -6.64
C GLN A 133 28.66 8.40 -5.27
N PRO A 134 29.61 8.05 -4.40
CA PRO A 134 29.82 8.76 -3.14
C PRO A 134 30.46 10.13 -3.45
N THR A 135 29.73 11.21 -3.22
CA THR A 135 30.34 12.55 -3.17
C THR A 135 31.01 12.70 -1.82
N GLU A 136 32.33 12.46 -1.82
CA GLU A 136 33.22 12.85 -0.74
C GLU A 136 33.12 14.35 -0.49
N ALA A 137 32.97 14.70 0.79
CA ALA A 137 33.13 16.06 1.27
C ALA A 137 34.59 16.50 1.09
N THR A 138 34.80 17.74 0.66
CA THR A 138 36.05 18.46 0.95
C THR A 138 35.68 19.91 1.25
N GLU A 139 36.11 20.33 2.43
CA GLU A 139 35.96 21.64 3.06
C GLU A 139 36.84 22.73 2.42
N SER A 140 36.58 23.98 2.87
CA SER A 140 37.43 25.20 2.82
C SER A 140 37.34 26.03 1.54
N ALA A 141 37.32 27.38 1.53
CA ALA A 141 37.41 28.44 2.54
C ALA A 141 36.88 29.74 1.85
N GLU A 142 36.06 30.55 2.53
CA GLU A 142 36.33 31.94 2.96
C GLU A 142 36.31 33.06 1.90
N ASP A 143 35.49 34.08 2.23
CA ASP A 143 35.58 35.52 1.93
C ASP A 143 35.55 36.04 0.48
N ILE A 144 34.51 36.82 0.13
CA ILE A 144 34.60 38.29 0.03
C ILE A 144 33.23 38.95 -0.23
N ASP A 145 32.92 39.89 0.65
CA ASP A 145 32.39 41.24 0.48
C ASP A 145 31.16 41.59 -0.41
N ALA A 146 30.44 42.57 0.12
CA ALA A 146 29.16 43.09 -0.28
C ALA A 146 29.23 44.04 -1.47
N VAL A 147 28.22 44.06 -2.35
CA VAL A 147 27.63 45.30 -2.88
C VAL A 147 26.14 45.07 -3.19
N ALA A 148 25.33 46.00 -2.67
CA ALA A 148 23.89 46.11 -2.86
C ALA A 148 23.50 46.71 -4.22
N VAL A 149 22.17 46.86 -4.40
CA VAL A 149 21.44 47.80 -5.29
C VAL A 149 20.69 47.13 -6.45
N GLN A 150 19.38 46.96 -6.18
CA GLN A 150 18.19 47.41 -6.94
C GLN A 150 18.24 47.34 -8.48
N GLU A 151 17.20 46.79 -9.11
CA GLU A 151 16.06 47.58 -9.62
C GLU A 151 14.95 46.66 -10.16
N GLU A 152 13.70 47.05 -9.90
CA GLU A 152 12.48 46.35 -10.33
C GLU A 152 12.21 46.51 -11.83
N PRO A 153 11.51 45.56 -12.48
CA PRO A 153 10.73 45.89 -13.66
C PRO A 153 9.23 45.90 -13.35
N ALA A 154 8.67 47.10 -13.42
CA ALA A 154 7.24 47.36 -13.50
C ALA A 154 6.59 46.59 -14.67
N SER A 155 5.44 45.98 -14.39
CA SER A 155 4.44 45.50 -15.35
C SER A 155 3.09 45.70 -14.68
N ASP A 156 2.23 46.61 -15.14
CA ASP A 156 1.41 46.67 -16.36
C ASP A 156 -0.06 46.44 -15.95
N ASP A 157 -0.85 47.47 -16.22
CA ASP A 157 -2.27 47.48 -16.58
C ASP A 157 -3.27 46.55 -15.86
N ILE A 158 -4.13 47.14 -15.02
CA ILE A 158 -5.56 46.75 -14.99
C ILE A 158 -6.44 48.01 -14.90
N THR A 159 -7.13 48.23 -16.00
CA THR A 159 -8.30 49.11 -16.20
C THR A 159 -9.48 48.76 -15.28
N GLY A 160 -10.14 49.78 -14.72
CA GLY A 160 -11.61 49.79 -14.56
C GLY A 160 -12.18 49.88 -13.13
N ALA A 161 -12.69 51.06 -12.77
CA ALA A 161 -14.06 51.32 -12.29
C ALA A 161 -14.12 52.71 -11.63
N PHE A 162 -14.84 53.66 -12.25
CA PHE A 162 -15.98 54.41 -11.70
C PHE A 162 -16.42 55.48 -12.69
#